data_AF-A0A101HWW0-F1
#
_entry.id   AF-A0A101HWW0-F1
#
_cell.length_a   1.000
_cell.length_b   1.000
_cell.length_c   1.000
_cell.angle_alpha   90.00
_cell.angle_beta   90.00
_cell.angle_gamma   90.00
#
_symmetry.space_group_name_H-M   'P 1'
#
loop_
_entity.id
_entity.type
_entity.pdbx_description
1 polymer ?
#
loop_
_entity_poly.entity_id
_entity_poly.type
_entity_poly.pdbx_seq_one_letter_code
_entity_poly.pdbx_strand_id
1 'polypeptide(L)' 'MNIGTALHYQAVHLFSYFGENYRWKRGDFPEAEHVSDRIVSLPLFPAMTDGDVTDVVEAVRQICGR' A
#
# COMPACT_ATOMS: atom_id res chain seq x y z
N MET A 1 16.28 -3.22 -9.49
CA MET A 1 14.81 -3.31 -9.34
C MET A 1 14.25 -1.90 -9.47
N ASN A 2 13.42 -1.64 -10.49
CA ASN A 2 12.80 -0.34 -10.74
C ASN A 2 11.28 -0.53 -10.91
N ILE A 3 10.62 -1.00 -9.84
CA ILE A 3 9.19 -1.31 -9.84
C ILE A 3 8.45 -0.17 -9.15
N GLY A 4 7.60 0.53 -9.90
CA GLY A 4 6.73 1.56 -9.34
C GLY A 4 5.75 0.94 -8.34
N THR A 5 5.52 1.59 -7.20
CA THR A 5 4.55 1.13 -6.20
C THR A 5 3.78 2.31 -5.63
N ALA A 6 2.63 2.02 -5.03
CA ALA A 6 1.80 3.02 -4.37
C ALA A 6 1.14 2.45 -3.10
N LEU A 7 0.61 3.36 -2.27
CA LEU A 7 -0.18 3.06 -1.09
C LEU A 7 -1.62 3.53 -1.32
N HIS A 8 -2.60 2.62 -1.21
CA HIS A 8 -4.02 2.93 -1.38
C HIS A 8 -4.86 2.38 -0.21
N TYR A 9 -5.09 3.12 0.86
CA TYR A 9 -4.54 4.43 1.22
C TYR A 9 -4.17 4.40 2.71
N GLN A 10 -3.49 5.46 3.18
CA GLN A 10 -3.39 5.70 4.61
C GLN A 10 -4.80 5.74 5.24
N ALA A 11 -4.97 5.09 6.39
CA ALA A 11 -6.24 5.08 7.11
C ALA A 11 -6.71 6.51 7.38
N VAL A 12 -7.96 6.81 7.00
CA VAL A 12 -8.45 8.18 6.82
C VAL A 12 -8.38 9.02 8.10
N HIS A 13 -8.63 8.40 9.25
CA HIS A 13 -8.62 9.07 10.55
C HIS A 13 -7.23 9.51 11.01
N LEU A 14 -6.17 9.02 10.36
CA LEU A 14 -4.79 9.41 10.65
C LEU A 14 -4.36 10.68 9.91
N PHE A 15 -5.16 11.21 8.97
CA PHE A 15 -4.88 12.53 8.40
C PHE A 15 -5.22 13.64 9.39
N SER A 16 -4.40 14.70 9.43
CA SER A 16 -4.50 15.79 10.41
C SER A 16 -5.90 16.40 10.48
N TYR A 17 -6.55 16.62 9.34
CA TYR A 17 -7.92 17.14 9.28
C TYR A 17 -8.89 16.32 10.14
N PHE A 18 -8.81 14.99 10.08
CA PHE A 18 -9.72 14.13 10.83
C PHE A 18 -9.37 14.08 12.32
N GLY A 19 -8.08 14.07 12.65
CA GLY A 19 -7.63 14.15 14.04
C GLY A 19 -8.02 15.47 14.72
N GLU A 20 -7.95 16.58 14.00
CA GLU A 20 -8.30 17.92 14.53
C GLU A 20 -9.82 18.11 14.66
N ASN A 21 -10.61 17.68 13.67
CA ASN A 21 -12.06 17.95 13.64
C ASN A 21 -12.90 16.90 14.37
N TYR A 22 -12.45 15.63 14.40
CA TYR A 22 -13.20 14.52 14.98
C TYR A 22 -12.52 13.91 16.22
N ARG A 23 -11.32 14.39 16.58
CA ARG A 23 -10.50 13.87 17.69
C ARG A 23 -10.16 12.38 17.56
N TRP A 24 -10.22 11.86 16.34
CA TRP A 24 -9.80 10.50 16.06
C TRP A 24 -8.29 10.36 16.16
N LYS A 25 -7.86 9.17 16.57
CA LYS A 25 -6.45 8.84 16.78
C LYS A 25 -6.18 7.39 16.41
N ARG A 26 -4.89 7.07 16.34
CA ARG A 26 -4.44 5.68 16.19
C ARG A 26 -5.03 4.81 17.31
N GLY A 27 -5.56 3.65 16.94
CA GLY A 27 -6.30 2.73 17.80
C GLY A 27 -7.82 2.84 17.70
N ASP A 28 -8.37 3.93 17.17
CA ASP A 28 -9.84 4.08 17.06
C ASP A 28 -10.43 3.19 15.96
N PHE A 29 -9.65 2.88 14.91
CA PHE A 29 -10.06 2.02 13.80
C PHE A 29 -8.96 1.00 13.45
N PRO A 30 -8.74 -0.01 14.29
CA PRO A 30 -7.58 -0.91 14.20
C PRO A 30 -7.53 -1.72 12.90
N GLU A 31 -8.69 -2.12 12.35
CA GLU A 31 -8.73 -2.87 11.09
C GLU A 31 -8.32 -2.02 9.89
N ALA A 32 -8.74 -0.75 9.87
CA ALA A 32 -8.32 0.19 8.82
C ALA A 32 -6.82 0.47 8.90
N GLU A 33 -6.28 0.61 10.11
CA GLU A 33 -4.85 0.77 10.37
C GLU A 33 -4.05 -0.46 9.94
N HIS A 34 -4.53 -1.66 10.28
CA HIS A 34 -3.88 -2.91 9.91
C HIS A 34 -3.69 -3.04 8.39
N VAL A 35 -4.73 -2.71 7.62
CA VAL A 35 -4.65 -2.74 6.15
C VAL A 35 -3.74 -1.63 5.65
N SER A 36 -3.96 -0.39 6.10
CA SER A 36 -3.18 0.80 5.71
C SER A 36 -1.68 0.61 5.94
N ASP A 37 -1.26 0.08 7.09
CA ASP A 37 0.16 -0.04 7.46
C ASP A 37 0.89 -1.15 6.68
N ARG A 38 0.17 -1.97 5.90
CA ARG A 38 0.71 -3.19 5.27
C ARG A 38 0.45 -3.29 3.77
N ILE A 39 -0.51 -2.53 3.24
CA ILE A 39 -0.91 -2.63 1.84
C ILE A 39 0.17 -2.04 0.93
N VAL A 40 0.39 -2.72 -0.20
CA VAL A 40 1.21 -2.23 -1.30
C VAL A 40 0.46 -2.46 -2.61
N SER A 41 0.41 -1.45 -3.45
CA SER A 41 -0.14 -1.57 -4.80
C SER A 41 0.98 -1.78 -5.81
N LEU A 42 0.89 -2.89 -6.53
CA LEU A 42 1.82 -3.23 -7.59
C LEU A 42 1.36 -2.62 -8.92
N PRO A 43 2.26 -2.43 -9.90
CA PRO A 43 1.89 -1.98 -11.23
C PRO A 43 0.86 -2.91 -11.85
N LEU A 44 -0.22 -2.33 -12.34
CA LEU A 44 -1.23 -3.02 -13.13
C LEU A 44 -1.84 -2.03 -14.12
N PHE A 45 -1.36 -2.07 -15.36
CA PHE A 45 -1.85 -1.21 -16.44
C PHE A 45 -1.74 -1.89 -17.81
N PRO A 46 -2.53 -1.48 -18.82
CA PRO A 46 -2.68 -2.25 -20.06
C PRO A 46 -1.42 -2.38 -20.93
N ALA A 47 -0.44 -1.49 -20.77
CA ALA A 47 0.78 -1.48 -21.56
C ALA A 47 1.91 -2.37 -21.00
N MET A 48 1.67 -3.08 -19.89
CA MET A 48 2.66 -3.99 -19.33
C MET A 48 2.90 -5.17 -20.27
N THR A 49 4.17 -5.52 -20.45
CA THR A 49 4.61 -6.74 -21.13
C THR A 49 4.67 -7.91 -20.14
N ASP A 50 4.71 -9.14 -20.65
CA ASP A 50 4.95 -10.33 -19.81
C ASP A 50 6.29 -10.25 -19.06
N GLY A 51 7.27 -9.55 -19.63
CA GLY A 51 8.55 -9.24 -18.98
C GLY A 51 8.36 -8.32 -17.77
N ASP A 52 7.58 -7.24 -17.91
CA ASP A 52 7.28 -6.33 -16.79
C ASP A 52 6.56 -7.06 -15.65
N VAL A 53 5.61 -7.95 -15.98
CA VAL A 53 4.91 -8.77 -14.97
C VAL A 53 5.89 -9.72 -14.27
N THR A 54 6.79 -10.35 -15.02
CA THR A 54 7.81 -11.25 -14.46
C THR A 54 8.74 -10.50 -13.50
N ASP A 55 9.20 -9.30 -13.88
CA ASP A 55 10.05 -8.46 -13.05
C ASP A 55 9.35 -8.07 -11.73
N VAL A 56 8.05 -7.76 -11.77
CA VAL A 56 7.24 -7.49 -10.56
C VAL A 56 7.17 -8.74 -9.68
N VAL A 57 6.90 -9.91 -10.25
CA VAL A 57 6.78 -11.17 -9.48
C VAL A 57 8.09 -11.55 -8.82
N GLU A 58 9.20 -11.50 -9.55
CA GLU A 58 10.52 -11.80 -9.00
C GLU A 58 10.92 -10.80 -7.93
N ALA A 59 10.58 -9.51 -8.11
CA ALA A 59 10.80 -8.50 -7.09
C ALA A 59 10.07 -8.79 -5.78
N VAL A 60 8.79 -9.17 -5.87
CA VAL A 60 7.99 -9.54 -4.70
C VAL A 60 8.55 -10.80 -4.03
N ARG A 61 8.94 -11.82 -4.81
CA ARG A 61 9.56 -13.04 -4.28
C ARG A 61 10.89 -12.76 -3.58
N GLN A 62 11.72 -11.88 -4.13
CA GLN A 62 13.01 -11.54 -3.52
C GLN A 62 12.85 -10.81 -2.18
N ILE A 63 11.84 -9.93 -2.04
CA ILE A 63 11.65 -9.08 -0.85
C ILE A 63 10.80 -9.81 0.21
N CYS A 64 9.74 -10.48 -0.21
CA CYS A 64 8.72 -11.06 0.67
C CYS A 64 8.73 -12.59 0.69
N GLY A 65 9.46 -13.24 -0.21
CA GLY A 65 9.63 -14.69 -0.21
C GLY A 65 10.41 -15.14 1.02
N ARG A 66 10.00 -16.28 1.57
CA ARG A 66 10.69 -16.94 2.68
C ARG A 66 11.97 -17.62 2.25
#